data_AF-A0A927RN05-F1
#
_entry.id   AF-A0A927RN05-F1
#
_cell.length_a   1.000
_cell.length_b   1.000
_cell.length_c   1.000
_cell.angle_alpha   90.00
_cell.angle_beta   90.00
_cell.angle_gamma   90.00
#
_symmetry.space_group_name_H-M   'P 1'
#
loop_
_entity.id
_entity.type
_entity.pdbx_description
1 polymer ?
#
loop_
_entity_poly.entity_id
_entity_poly.type
_entity_poly.pdbx_seq_one_letter_code
_entity_poly.pdbx_strand_id
1 'polypeptide(L)'
;MDTDTTSTHPLRAVVDGVRDCLDEVASCPVWSLPDAELGPILAALTKERARLDALILDLVRQADVNAVHTGTGAASSAVWVRQQTRMSRSEAGGAVKLAKALDTTLHTTKKALAEGRVSLRHAQEIHLAMGKLPADIDRDQGPGRGRPRRPGTDLRPPRAASVGGTVVPGGGP
;
A
#
# COMPACT_ATOMS: atom_id res chain seq x y z
N MET A 1 15.15 35.46 35.65
CA MET A 1 14.24 34.37 36.07
C MET A 1 12.93 34.69 35.37
N ASP A 2 12.63 34.19 34.17
CA ASP A 2 13.13 33.01 33.46
C ASP A 2 13.19 33.29 31.95
N THR A 3 14.25 32.82 31.30
CA THR A 3 14.38 32.79 29.84
C THR A 3 13.55 31.63 29.33
N ASP A 4 12.31 31.89 28.90
CA ASP A 4 11.50 30.91 28.17
C ASP A 4 12.15 30.66 26.81
N THR A 5 13.11 29.74 26.82
CA THR A 5 13.62 29.09 25.61
C THR A 5 12.45 28.30 25.06
N THR A 6 11.69 28.91 24.14
CA THR A 6 10.73 28.19 23.32
C THR A 6 11.54 27.19 22.51
N SER A 7 11.70 25.97 23.04
CA SER A 7 12.40 24.90 22.35
C SER A 7 11.64 24.62 21.06
N THR A 8 12.16 25.11 19.94
CA THR A 8 11.60 24.88 18.61
C THR A 8 11.36 23.39 18.43
N HIS A 9 10.12 23.01 18.10
CA HIS A 9 9.75 21.62 17.92
C HIS A 9 10.68 20.93 16.90
N PRO A 10 11.19 19.71 17.13
CA PRO A 10 12.16 19.07 16.24
C PRO A 10 11.72 19.00 14.77
N LEU A 11 10.42 18.79 14.51
CA LEU A 11 9.87 18.83 13.14
C LEU A 11 10.06 20.17 12.43
N ARG A 12 10.08 21.29 13.15
CA ARG A 12 10.36 22.60 12.56
C ARG A 12 11.82 22.66 12.07
N ALA A 13 12.76 22.24 12.92
CA ALA A 13 14.17 22.19 12.56
C ALA A 13 14.43 21.28 11.35
N VAL A 14 13.71 20.15 11.23
CA VAL A 14 13.78 19.27 10.05
C VAL A 14 13.29 19.98 8.79
N VAL A 15 12.16 20.68 8.84
CA VAL A 15 11.62 21.42 7.69
C VAL A 15 12.57 22.53 7.24
N ASP A 16 13.16 23.24 8.19
CA ASP A 16 14.12 24.31 7.90
C ASP A 16 15.39 23.73 7.28
N GLY A 17 15.94 22.64 7.84
CA GLY A 17 17.11 21.97 7.25
C GLY A 17 16.87 21.40 5.85
N VAL A 18 15.68 20.83 5.58
CA VAL A 18 15.33 20.37 4.21
C VAL A 18 15.27 21.55 3.24
N ARG A 19 14.74 22.70 3.67
CA ARG A 19 14.71 23.91 2.83
C ARG A 19 16.12 24.36 2.50
N ASP A 20 16.97 24.52 3.51
CA ASP A 20 18.34 25.00 3.35
C ASP A 20 19.14 24.10 2.39
N CYS A 21 19.04 22.77 2.55
CA CYS A 21 19.70 21.82 1.64
C CYS A 21 19.16 21.90 0.20
N LEU A 22 17.86 22.11 0.00
CA LEU A 22 17.28 22.25 -1.34
C LEU A 22 17.69 23.57 -2.00
N ASP A 23 17.76 24.66 -1.23
CA ASP A 23 18.21 25.97 -1.71
C ASP A 23 19.71 25.92 -2.13
N GLU A 24 20.54 25.20 -1.38
CA GLU A 24 21.95 24.96 -1.71
C GLU A 24 22.11 24.23 -3.05
N VAL A 25 21.36 23.13 -3.24
CA VAL A 25 21.48 22.28 -4.44
C VAL A 25 20.75 22.87 -5.65
N ALA A 26 19.82 23.82 -5.47
CA ALA A 26 19.12 24.48 -6.58
C ALA A 26 20.08 25.17 -7.58
N SER A 27 21.28 25.54 -7.13
CA SER A 27 22.32 26.14 -7.98
C SER A 27 23.27 25.11 -8.62
N CYS A 28 23.14 23.81 -8.31
CA CYS A 28 24.01 22.76 -8.82
C CYS A 28 23.53 22.23 -10.19
N PRO A 29 24.36 22.28 -11.24
CA PRO A 29 23.97 21.79 -12.56
C PRO A 29 23.93 20.26 -12.65
N VAL A 30 22.73 19.68 -12.78
CA VAL A 30 22.51 18.23 -12.96
C VAL A 30 23.24 17.69 -14.20
N TRP A 31 23.41 18.50 -15.25
CA TRP A 31 24.10 18.09 -16.48
C TRP A 31 25.60 17.79 -16.28
N SER A 32 26.21 18.27 -15.20
CA SER A 32 27.61 18.01 -14.88
C SER A 32 27.82 16.77 -14.01
N LEU A 33 26.74 16.05 -13.67
CA LEU A 33 26.80 14.85 -12.85
C LEU A 33 27.32 13.66 -13.66
N PRO A 34 28.27 12.86 -13.15
CA PRO A 34 28.71 11.65 -13.83
C PRO A 34 27.56 10.67 -14.05
N ASP A 35 27.50 10.03 -15.22
CA ASP A 35 26.44 9.07 -15.57
C ASP A 35 26.30 7.93 -14.53
N ALA A 36 27.41 7.50 -13.94
CA ALA A 36 27.44 6.47 -12.92
C ALA A 36 26.73 6.88 -11.60
N GLU A 37 26.59 8.18 -11.34
CA GLU A 37 25.95 8.71 -10.14
C GLU A 37 24.45 8.96 -10.31
N LEU A 38 23.95 9.04 -11.56
CA LEU A 38 22.53 9.31 -11.86
C LEU A 38 21.60 8.29 -11.17
N GLY A 39 21.88 7.00 -11.34
CA GLY A 39 21.07 5.92 -10.77
C GLY A 39 21.04 5.93 -9.23
N PRO A 40 22.21 5.91 -8.56
CA PRO A 40 22.30 5.99 -7.10
C PRO A 40 21.61 7.22 -6.51
N ILE A 41 21.82 8.41 -7.09
CA ILE A 41 21.21 9.66 -6.59
C ILE A 41 19.70 9.62 -6.78
N LEU A 42 19.21 9.18 -7.95
CA LEU A 42 17.76 9.03 -8.19
C LEU A 42 17.12 8.05 -7.20
N ALA A 43 17.77 6.91 -6.93
CA ALA A 43 17.29 5.93 -5.97
C ALA A 43 17.27 6.48 -4.53
N ALA A 44 18.30 7.25 -4.14
CA ALA A 44 18.35 7.90 -2.84
C ALA A 44 17.25 8.96 -2.68
N LEU A 45 17.09 9.86 -3.66
CA LEU A 45 16.07 10.92 -3.62
C LEU A 45 14.65 10.36 -3.60
N THR A 46 14.37 9.29 -4.36
CA THR A 46 13.06 8.64 -4.34
C THR A 46 12.76 7.96 -3.02
N LYS A 47 13.77 7.39 -2.36
CA LYS A 47 13.67 6.86 -0.99
C LYS A 47 13.36 7.96 0.02
N GLU A 48 14.09 9.08 -0.01
CA GLU A 48 13.84 10.20 0.90
C GLU A 48 12.49 10.85 0.66
N ARG A 49 12.05 10.94 -0.60
CA ARG A 49 10.67 11.36 -0.94
C ARG A 49 9.62 10.48 -0.27
N ALA A 50 9.79 9.15 -0.31
CA ALA A 50 8.87 8.22 0.34
C ALA A 50 8.82 8.39 1.87
N ARG A 51 9.97 8.67 2.49
CA ARG A 51 10.05 8.97 3.94
C ARG A 51 9.36 10.28 4.29
N LEU A 52 9.55 11.32 3.46
CA LEU A 52 8.85 12.59 3.61
C LEU A 52 7.33 12.42 3.44
N ASP A 53 6.90 11.64 2.46
CA ASP A 53 5.48 11.30 2.27
C ASP A 53 4.92 10.58 3.50
N ALA A 54 5.68 9.68 4.13
CA ALA A 54 5.28 9.01 5.38
C ALA A 54 5.03 10.04 6.51
N LEU A 55 5.98 10.97 6.69
CA LEU A 55 5.88 12.02 7.71
C LEU A 55 4.68 12.95 7.46
N ILE A 56 4.43 13.31 6.20
CA ILE A 56 3.25 14.08 5.82
C ILE A 56 1.96 13.33 6.18
N LEU A 57 1.88 12.03 5.89
CA LEU A 57 0.71 11.22 6.23
C LEU A 57 0.52 11.07 7.74
N ASP A 58 1.60 11.00 8.53
CA ASP A 58 1.51 11.02 10.00
C ASP A 58 0.97 12.36 10.52
N LEU A 59 1.41 13.49 9.96
CA LEU A 59 0.86 14.81 10.30
C LEU A 59 -0.61 14.93 9.91
N VAL A 60 -0.99 14.43 8.74
CA VAL A 60 -2.39 14.36 8.31
C VAL A 60 -3.21 13.50 9.27
N ARG A 61 -2.69 12.34 9.69
CA ARG A 61 -3.34 11.48 10.67
C ARG A 61 -3.54 12.20 11.99
N GLN A 62 -2.49 12.85 12.51
CA GLN A 62 -2.56 13.57 13.78
C GLN A 62 -3.55 14.73 13.73
N ALA A 63 -3.59 15.48 12.63
CA ALA A 63 -4.56 16.55 12.44
C ALA A 63 -6.01 16.03 12.38
N ASP A 64 -6.22 14.86 11.77
CA ASP A 64 -7.52 14.19 11.73
C ASP A 64 -7.95 13.68 13.12
N VAL A 65 -7.05 13.04 13.87
CA VAL A 65 -7.29 12.60 15.27
C VAL A 65 -7.67 13.77 16.16
N ASN A 66 -6.94 14.87 16.04
CA ASN A 66 -7.15 16.08 16.84
C ASN A 66 -8.33 16.92 16.35
N ALA A 67 -8.99 16.52 15.26
CA ALA A 67 -10.08 17.25 14.62
C ALA A 67 -9.75 18.73 14.36
N VAL A 68 -8.51 19.05 13.94
CA VAL A 68 -8.01 20.43 13.77
C VAL A 68 -8.90 21.28 12.86
N HIS A 69 -9.56 20.64 11.89
CA HIS A 69 -10.51 21.29 10.97
C HIS A 69 -11.64 22.05 11.69
N THR A 70 -12.06 21.59 12.88
CA THR A 70 -13.13 22.24 13.68
C THR A 70 -12.72 23.63 14.16
N GLY A 71 -11.47 23.79 14.60
CA GLY A 71 -10.93 25.06 15.07
C GLY A 71 -10.62 26.07 13.96
N THR A 72 -10.54 25.61 12.71
CA THR A 72 -10.23 26.47 11.54
C THR A 72 -11.44 26.77 10.66
N GLY A 73 -12.64 26.31 11.03
CA GLY A 73 -13.86 26.45 10.22
C GLY A 73 -13.88 25.61 8.93
N ALA A 74 -13.00 24.61 8.82
CA ALA A 74 -13.00 23.70 7.68
C ALA A 74 -14.05 22.59 7.88
N ALA A 75 -14.84 22.30 6.84
CA ALA A 75 -15.96 21.35 6.94
C ALA A 75 -15.53 19.89 7.21
N SER A 76 -14.26 19.55 7.00
CA SER A 76 -13.68 18.23 7.31
C SER A 76 -12.16 18.30 7.31
N SER A 77 -11.50 17.27 7.85
CA SER A 77 -10.05 17.11 7.78
C SER A 77 -9.51 17.13 6.34
N ALA A 78 -10.22 16.56 5.37
CA ALA A 78 -9.80 16.59 3.96
C ALA A 78 -9.85 18.01 3.36
N VAL A 79 -10.86 18.81 3.75
CA VAL A 79 -10.93 20.23 3.35
C VAL A 79 -9.78 21.01 3.99
N TRP A 80 -9.49 20.75 5.27
CA TRP A 80 -8.36 21.37 5.96
C TRP A 80 -7.02 21.03 5.30
N VAL A 81 -6.74 19.75 5.03
CA VAL A 81 -5.50 19.32 4.35
C VAL A 81 -5.33 20.07 3.01
N ARG A 82 -6.39 20.12 2.20
CA ARG A 82 -6.37 20.84 0.93
C ARG A 82 -6.01 22.32 1.08
N GLN A 83 -6.54 22.98 2.11
CA GLN A 83 -6.23 24.39 2.39
C GLN A 83 -4.73 24.57 2.73
N GLN A 84 -4.10 23.59 3.37
CA GLN A 84 -2.68 23.68 3.76
C GLN A 84 -1.71 23.28 2.64
N THR A 85 -2.06 22.33 1.78
CA THR A 85 -1.09 21.67 0.87
C THR A 85 -1.31 21.97 -0.61
N ARG A 86 -2.32 22.76 -0.98
CA ARG A 86 -2.75 23.02 -2.37
C ARG A 86 -3.17 21.77 -3.16
N MET A 87 -3.33 20.63 -2.50
CA MET A 87 -3.82 19.39 -3.12
C MET A 87 -5.22 19.55 -3.73
N SER A 88 -5.52 18.77 -4.77
CA SER A 88 -6.89 18.62 -5.24
C SER A 88 -7.78 17.97 -4.19
N ARG A 89 -9.11 18.06 -4.37
CA ARG A 89 -10.07 17.41 -3.45
C ARG A 89 -9.86 15.89 -3.39
N SER A 90 -9.57 15.26 -4.52
CA SER A 90 -9.33 13.82 -4.61
C SER A 90 -8.07 13.42 -3.84
N GLU A 91 -6.97 14.14 -4.05
CA GLU A 91 -5.70 13.89 -3.38
C GLU A 91 -5.80 14.07 -1.86
N ALA A 92 -6.41 15.17 -1.40
CA ALA A 92 -6.57 15.41 0.04
C ALA A 92 -7.47 14.36 0.71
N GLY A 93 -8.57 13.98 0.05
CA GLY A 93 -9.44 12.90 0.55
C GLY A 93 -8.73 11.54 0.56
N GLY A 94 -7.94 11.24 -0.46
CA GLY A 94 -7.11 10.03 -0.53
C GLY A 94 -6.04 10.01 0.55
N ALA A 95 -5.38 11.13 0.82
CA ALA A 95 -4.36 11.26 1.85
C ALA A 95 -4.93 10.99 3.25
N VAL A 96 -6.10 11.57 3.59
CA VAL A 96 -6.75 11.32 4.89
C VAL A 96 -7.14 9.84 5.05
N LYS A 97 -7.70 9.21 4.01
CA LYS A 97 -8.06 7.78 4.04
C LYS A 97 -6.84 6.89 4.17
N LEU A 98 -5.79 7.17 3.40
CA LEU A 98 -4.54 6.42 3.45
C LEU A 98 -3.86 6.58 4.81
N ALA A 99 -3.75 7.81 5.33
CA ALA A 99 -3.19 8.09 6.65
C ALA A 99 -3.91 7.30 7.75
N LYS A 100 -5.25 7.27 7.72
CA LYS A 100 -6.05 6.44 8.63
C LYS A 100 -5.74 4.95 8.46
N ALA A 101 -5.72 4.43 7.23
CA ALA A 101 -5.45 3.01 6.98
C ALA A 101 -4.05 2.58 7.44
N LEU A 102 -3.02 3.38 7.19
CA LEU A 102 -1.65 3.15 7.67
C LEU A 102 -1.56 3.10 9.21
N ASP A 103 -2.37 3.91 9.88
CA ASP A 103 -2.44 3.98 11.32
C ASP A 103 -3.25 2.85 11.96
N THR A 104 -4.24 2.27 11.25
CA THR A 104 -5.16 1.29 11.83
C THR A 104 -4.96 -0.16 11.36
N THR A 105 -4.66 -0.37 10.07
CA THR A 105 -4.68 -1.72 9.46
C THR A 105 -3.42 -2.04 8.65
N LEU A 106 -2.72 -1.03 8.12
CA LEU A 106 -1.60 -1.20 7.21
C LEU A 106 -0.25 -0.84 7.86
N HIS A 107 -0.02 -1.28 9.09
CA HIS A 107 1.19 -0.94 9.86
C HIS A 107 2.49 -1.37 9.16
N THR A 108 2.50 -2.54 8.50
CA THR A 108 3.66 -3.03 7.72
C THR A 108 3.98 -2.08 6.56
N THR A 109 2.94 -1.61 5.86
CA THR A 109 3.08 -0.63 4.78
C THR A 109 3.55 0.72 5.32
N LYS A 110 3.02 1.16 6.48
CA LYS A 110 3.44 2.39 7.16
C LYS A 110 4.95 2.37 7.44
N LYS A 111 5.44 1.29 8.06
CA LYS A 111 6.87 1.10 8.33
C LYS A 111 7.69 1.06 7.04
N ALA A 112 7.22 0.35 6.01
CA ALA A 112 7.92 0.28 4.73
C ALA A 112 8.05 1.64 4.04
N LEU A 113 7.00 2.47 4.10
CA LEU A 113 7.00 3.83 3.56
C LEU A 113 7.95 4.74 4.36
N ALA A 114 7.88 4.68 5.70
CA ALA A 114 8.77 5.43 6.60
C ALA A 114 10.25 5.04 6.50
N GLU A 115 10.56 3.84 6.02
CA GLU A 115 11.92 3.41 5.72
C GLU A 115 12.35 3.72 4.28
N GLY A 116 11.39 4.12 3.42
CA GLY A 116 11.57 4.38 2.00
C GLY A 116 11.71 3.12 1.13
N ARG A 117 11.27 1.95 1.65
CA ARG A 117 11.28 0.68 0.90
C ARG A 117 10.15 0.57 -0.13
N VAL A 118 9.08 1.34 0.04
CA VAL A 118 7.97 1.45 -0.90
C VAL A 118 7.66 2.92 -1.17
N SER A 119 7.18 3.23 -2.38
CA SER A 119 6.74 4.59 -2.72
C SER A 119 5.33 4.87 -2.17
N LEU A 120 4.95 6.15 -2.11
CA LEU A 120 3.58 6.56 -1.80
C LEU A 120 2.56 5.88 -2.73
N ARG A 121 2.90 5.73 -4.02
CA ARG A 121 2.02 5.08 -4.98
C ARG A 121 1.79 3.61 -4.63
N HIS A 122 2.84 2.87 -4.24
CA HIS A 122 2.67 1.50 -3.76
C HIS A 122 1.76 1.43 -2.54
N ALA A 123 1.90 2.35 -1.58
CA ALA A 123 1.02 2.39 -0.40
C ALA A 123 -0.45 2.64 -0.79
N GLN A 124 -0.70 3.53 -1.74
CA GLN A 124 -2.05 3.79 -2.29
C GLN A 124 -2.65 2.55 -2.96
N GLU A 125 -1.87 1.84 -3.78
CA GLU A 125 -2.32 0.62 -4.46
C GLU A 125 -2.60 -0.51 -3.47
N ILE A 126 -1.75 -0.69 -2.46
CA ILE A 126 -1.98 -1.66 -1.38
C ILE A 126 -3.29 -1.33 -0.66
N HIS A 127 -3.52 -0.06 -0.31
CA HIS A 127 -4.75 0.36 0.33
C HIS A 127 -5.99 0.07 -0.55
N LEU A 128 -5.90 0.37 -1.85
CA LEU A 128 -6.97 0.09 -2.80
C LEU A 128 -7.24 -1.41 -2.95
N ALA A 129 -6.19 -2.23 -2.99
CA ALA A 129 -6.30 -3.69 -3.07
C ALA A 129 -6.96 -4.25 -1.80
N MET A 130 -6.53 -3.80 -0.62
CA MET A 130 -7.10 -4.24 0.65
C MET A 130 -8.58 -3.90 0.80
N GLY A 131 -9.05 -2.79 0.21
CA GLY A 131 -10.47 -2.45 0.17
C GLY A 131 -11.33 -3.35 -0.73
N LYS A 132 -10.72 -4.19 -1.58
CA LYS A 132 -11.40 -5.12 -2.49
C LYS A 132 -11.39 -6.56 -2.00
N LEU A 133 -10.69 -6.86 -0.91
CA LEU A 133 -10.67 -8.21 -0.34
C LEU A 133 -12.03 -8.49 0.31
N PRO A 134 -12.69 -9.62 -0.02
CA PRO A 134 -13.90 -10.01 0.67
C PRO A 134 -13.57 -10.36 2.13
N ALA A 135 -14.53 -10.08 3.03
CA ALA A 135 -14.33 -10.11 4.47
C ALA A 135 -14.01 -11.51 5.04
N ASP A 136 -14.17 -12.56 4.23
CA ASP A 136 -13.90 -13.96 4.55
C ASP A 136 -12.43 -14.38 4.34
N ILE A 137 -11.59 -13.51 3.76
CA ILE A 137 -10.14 -13.76 3.63
C ILE A 137 -9.37 -13.36 4.91
N ASP A 138 -10.03 -12.74 5.89
CA ASP A 138 -9.39 -12.25 7.12
C ASP A 138 -9.63 -13.22 8.28
N ARG A 139 -8.77 -14.26 8.41
CA ARG A 139 -8.20 -14.75 9.70
C ARG A 139 -7.48 -16.10 9.68
N ASP A 140 -7.55 -16.92 8.62
CA ASP A 140 -6.90 -18.25 8.70
C ASP A 140 -6.46 -18.82 7.34
N GLN A 141 -5.36 -18.28 6.80
CA GLN A 141 -4.51 -19.06 5.90
C GLN A 141 -3.09 -19.11 6.47
N GLY A 142 -2.92 -19.97 7.49
CA GLY A 142 -1.64 -20.63 7.72
C GLY A 142 -1.16 -21.38 6.46
N PRO A 143 0.09 -21.85 6.43
CA PRO A 143 0.69 -22.42 5.23
C PRO A 143 -0.17 -23.58 4.69
N GLY A 144 -0.45 -23.52 3.39
CA GLY A 144 -1.54 -24.19 2.73
C GLY A 144 -1.83 -25.63 3.16
N ARG A 145 -3.05 -25.88 3.58
CA ARG A 145 -3.71 -27.17 3.34
C ARG A 145 -4.59 -27.02 2.11
N GLY A 146 -4.11 -27.54 0.99
CA GLY A 146 -4.90 -27.65 -0.22
C GLY A 146 -6.25 -28.30 0.11
N ARG A 147 -7.34 -27.76 -0.46
CA ARG A 147 -8.63 -28.44 -0.45
C ARG A 147 -8.42 -29.87 -0.96
N PRO A 148 -8.95 -30.92 -0.30
CA PRO A 148 -8.89 -32.25 -0.86
C PRO A 148 -9.60 -32.23 -2.21
N ARG A 149 -8.85 -32.61 -3.25
CA ARG A 149 -9.38 -32.91 -4.58
C ARG A 149 -10.48 -33.95 -4.35
N ARG A 150 -11.73 -33.64 -4.73
CA ARG A 150 -12.82 -34.63 -4.67
C ARG A 150 -12.35 -35.87 -5.43
N PRO A 151 -12.34 -37.07 -4.83
CA PRO A 151 -12.01 -38.28 -5.59
C PRO A 151 -13.04 -38.44 -6.70
N GLY A 152 -12.55 -38.50 -7.93
CA GLY A 152 -13.36 -38.79 -9.10
C GLY A 152 -13.99 -40.17 -8.92
N THR A 153 -15.32 -40.20 -8.95
CA THR A 153 -16.10 -41.42 -9.11
C THR A 153 -15.94 -41.88 -10.56
N ASP A 154 -14.89 -42.63 -10.83
CA ASP A 154 -14.80 -43.48 -12.03
C ASP A 154 -14.08 -44.77 -11.66
N LEU A 155 -14.84 -45.68 -11.07
CA LEU A 155 -14.53 -47.11 -11.05
C LEU A 155 -15.82 -47.86 -11.40
N ARG A 156 -16.06 -47.93 -12.69
CA ARG A 156 -17.00 -48.86 -13.31
C ARG A 156 -16.40 -50.27 -13.18
N PRO A 157 -17.03 -51.23 -12.48
CA PRO A 157 -16.49 -52.57 -12.40
C PRO A 157 -16.63 -53.31 -13.75
N PRO A 158 -15.66 -54.17 -14.13
CA PRO A 158 -15.78 -55.00 -15.33
C PRO A 158 -16.85 -56.06 -15.13
N ARG A 159 -17.83 -56.14 -16.05
CA ARG A 159 -18.76 -57.27 -16.10
C ARG A 159 -18.03 -58.50 -16.62
N ALA A 160 -18.03 -59.55 -15.80
CA ALA A 160 -17.55 -60.87 -16.13
C ALA A 160 -18.29 -61.43 -17.36
N ALA A 161 -17.51 -62.06 -18.24
CA ALA A 161 -17.97 -62.83 -19.37
C ALA A 161 -18.79 -64.06 -18.90
N SER A 162 -19.98 -64.25 -19.45
CA SER A 162 -20.61 -65.58 -19.51
C SER A 162 -20.42 -66.14 -20.91
N VAL A 163 -19.59 -67.17 -20.99
CA VAL A 163 -19.43 -68.05 -22.15
C VAL A 163 -20.58 -69.06 -22.15
N GLY A 164 -21.12 -69.35 -23.33
CA GLY A 164 -22.07 -70.44 -23.61
C GLY A 164 -23.37 -69.92 -24.22
N GLY A 165 -23.82 -70.33 -25.41
CA GLY A 165 -23.32 -71.32 -26.35
C GLY A 165 -24.10 -71.20 -27.66
N THR A 166 -23.44 -71.64 -28.71
CA THR A 166 -23.86 -71.86 -30.10
C THR A 166 -25.27 -72.43 -30.26
N VAL A 167 -26.03 -71.96 -31.26
CA VAL A 167 -26.64 -72.79 -32.33
C VAL A 167 -27.17 -71.86 -33.44
N VAL A 168 -26.66 -72.10 -34.65
CA VAL A 168 -27.17 -71.63 -35.94
C VAL A 168 -27.98 -72.78 -36.55
N PRO A 169 -29.09 -72.50 -37.24
CA PRO A 169 -29.27 -73.05 -38.59
C PRO A 169 -29.68 -71.91 -39.57
N GLY A 170 -29.05 -71.77 -40.73
CA GLY A 170 -29.32 -72.60 -41.91
C GLY A 170 -30.69 -72.21 -42.47
N GLY A 171 -30.82 -71.33 -43.47
CA GLY A 171 -30.36 -71.53 -44.84
C GLY A 171 -31.50 -72.12 -45.67
N GLY A 172 -32.06 -71.34 -46.60
CA GLY A 172 -33.07 -71.82 -47.55
C GLY A 172 -33.46 -70.73 -48.54
N PRO A 173 -33.73 -71.10 -49.81
CA PRO A 173 -33.43 -70.32 -51.02
C PRO A 173 -34.34 -69.11 -51.30
#